data_AF-X1TW94-F1
#
_entry.id   AF-X1TW94-F1
#
_cell.length_a   1.000
_cell.length_b   1.000
_cell.length_c   1.000
_cell.angle_alpha   90.00
_cell.angle_beta   90.00
_cell.angle_gamma   90.00
#
_symmetry.space_group_name_H-M   'P 1'
#
loop_
_entity.id
_entity.type
_entity.pdbx_description
1 polymer ?
#
loop_
_entity_poly.entity_id
_entity_poly.type
_entity_poly.pdbx_seq_one_letter_code
_entity_poly.pdbx_strand_id
1 'polypeptide(L)'
;MSKNVSLDPTIDAISSAGERKTKQSFVVNLLTGWNAGVFIALGGMLAIIVSQKVPSEWSGFMFAAVFPLGLIGIIIMGGADLFTGDCMITPMAQYTKKVKANETYRNWFLALG
;
A
#
# COMPACT_ATOMS: atom_id res chain seq x y z
N MET A 1 10.22 -27.56 8.57
CA MET A 1 9.83 -27.97 7.20
C MET A 1 9.40 -26.70 6.50
N SER A 2 10.11 -26.09 5.55
CA SER A 2 11.10 -26.55 4.58
C SER A 2 12.19 -25.48 4.41
N LYS A 3 13.44 -25.92 4.21
CA LYS A 3 14.56 -25.11 3.72
C LYS A 3 14.17 -24.45 2.38
N ASN A 4 14.28 -23.12 2.30
CA ASN A 4 14.48 -22.31 1.09
C ASN A 4 14.93 -20.90 1.52
N VAL A 5 16.13 -20.86 2.10
CA VAL A 5 16.80 -19.69 2.70
C VAL A 5 17.54 -18.91 1.60
N SER A 6 16.77 -18.31 0.70
CA SER A 6 17.16 -17.11 -0.06
C SER A 6 16.18 -15.94 0.20
N LEU A 7 15.10 -16.22 0.93
CA LEU A 7 13.97 -15.33 1.22
C LEU A 7 14.01 -14.73 2.64
N ASP A 8 14.86 -15.24 3.54
CA ASP A 8 14.98 -14.76 4.92
C ASP A 8 15.20 -13.25 5.06
N PRO A 9 16.13 -12.59 4.33
CA PRO A 9 16.35 -11.15 4.51
C PRO A 9 15.16 -10.31 4.05
N THR A 10 14.45 -10.73 3.00
CA THR A 10 13.26 -10.03 2.50
C THR A 10 12.09 -10.22 3.46
N ILE A 11 11.90 -11.42 3.99
CA ILE A 11 10.87 -11.72 5.00
C ILE A 11 11.11 -10.90 6.26
N ASP A 12 12.36 -10.77 6.70
CA ASP A 12 12.72 -9.94 7.83
C ASP A 12 12.53 -8.45 7.58
N ALA A 13 12.87 -7.97 6.37
CA ALA A 13 12.62 -6.59 5.96
C ALA A 13 11.12 -6.25 5.93
N ILE A 14 10.29 -7.11 5.33
CA ILE A 14 8.84 -6.94 5.28
C ILE A 14 8.23 -7.01 6.68
N SER A 15 8.67 -7.95 7.51
CA SER A 15 8.14 -8.11 8.87
C SER A 15 8.54 -6.94 9.78
N SER A 16 9.76 -6.42 9.66
CA SER A 16 10.19 -5.23 10.41
C SER A 16 9.51 -3.95 9.92
N ALA A 17 9.21 -3.83 8.62
CA ALA A 17 8.37 -2.78 8.09
C ALA A 17 6.94 -2.86 8.66
N GLY A 18 6.34 -4.06 8.72
CA GLY A 18 5.03 -4.28 9.32
C GLY A 18 4.98 -4.00 10.83
N GLU A 19 6.06 -4.29 11.55
CA GLU A 19 6.19 -3.96 12.98
C GLU A 19 6.25 -2.44 13.21
N ARG A 20 7.01 -1.71 12.39
CA ARG A 20 7.05 -0.24 12.47
C ARG A 20 5.69 0.37 12.17
N LYS A 21 4.98 -0.19 11.21
CA LYS A 21 3.69 0.31 10.74
C LYS A 21 2.59 0.17 11.79
N THR A 22 2.49 -1.00 12.42
CA THR A 22 1.53 -1.26 13.51
C THR A 22 1.77 -0.43 14.78
N LYS A 23 2.97 0.15 14.93
CA LYS A 23 3.35 1.04 16.05
C LYS A 23 3.28 2.53 15.72
N GLN A 24 2.85 2.93 14.50
CA GLN A 24 2.68 4.35 14.17
C GLN A 24 1.57 5.01 15.01
N SER A 25 1.72 6.32 15.21
CA SER A 25 0.70 7.15 15.88
C SER A 25 -0.53 7.30 14.99
N PHE A 26 -1.71 7.34 15.62
CA PHE A 26 -3.00 7.51 14.94
C PHE A 26 -3.03 8.72 14.00
N VAL A 27 -2.52 9.87 14.45
CA VAL A 27 -2.49 11.11 13.65
C VAL A 27 -1.65 10.94 12.40
N VAL A 28 -0.53 10.22 12.49
CA VAL A 28 0.35 9.97 11.34
C VAL A 28 -0.38 9.08 10.34
N ASN A 29 -0.99 7.99 10.80
CA ASN A 29 -1.70 7.04 9.95
C ASN A 29 -2.86 7.68 9.19
N LEU A 30 -3.60 8.58 9.84
CA LEU A 30 -4.71 9.30 9.22
C LEU A 30 -4.22 10.28 8.13
N LEU A 31 -3.15 11.03 8.41
CA LEU A 31 -2.59 11.99 7.45
C LEU A 31 -1.93 11.30 6.26
N THR A 32 -1.19 10.22 6.50
CA THR A 32 -0.56 9.43 5.43
C THR A 32 -1.60 8.68 4.62
N GLY A 33 -2.66 8.15 5.24
CA GLY A 33 -3.80 7.54 4.54
C GLY A 33 -4.60 8.53 3.69
N TRP A 34 -4.89 9.73 4.22
CA TRP A 34 -5.54 10.81 3.47
C TRP A 34 -4.72 11.21 2.24
N ASN A 35 -3.42 11.43 2.41
CA ASN A 35 -2.51 11.75 1.31
C ASN A 35 -2.49 10.63 0.26
N ALA A 36 -2.47 9.36 0.69
CA ALA A 36 -2.55 8.23 -0.23
C ALA A 36 -3.83 8.28 -1.07
N GLY A 37 -4.98 8.55 -0.43
CA GLY A 37 -6.27 8.70 -1.10
C GLY A 37 -6.27 9.80 -2.16
N VAL A 38 -5.70 10.97 -1.86
CA VAL A 38 -5.60 12.08 -2.83
C VAL A 38 -4.78 11.68 -4.06
N PHE A 39 -3.64 11.02 -3.88
CA PHE A 39 -2.80 10.59 -5.01
C PHE A 39 -3.46 9.49 -5.86
N ILE A 40 -4.17 8.53 -5.25
CA ILE A 40 -4.95 7.53 -5.99
C ILE A 40 -6.10 8.19 -6.75
N ALA A 41 -6.82 9.14 -6.13
CA ALA A 41 -7.91 9.85 -6.79
C ALA A 41 -7.40 10.65 -8.00
N LEU A 42 -6.26 11.33 -7.87
CA LEU A 42 -5.64 12.06 -8.97
C LEU A 42 -5.15 11.13 -10.09
N GLY A 43 -4.47 10.03 -9.74
CA GLY A 43 -4.02 9.02 -10.72
C GLY A 43 -5.18 8.34 -11.45
N GLY A 44 -6.26 8.02 -10.73
CA GLY A 44 -7.48 7.47 -11.28
C GLY A 44 -8.20 8.46 -12.20
N MET A 45 -8.34 9.73 -11.79
CA MET A 45 -8.96 10.77 -12.61
C MET A 45 -8.18 10.98 -13.92
N LEU A 46 -6.84 11.04 -13.85
CA LEU A 46 -5.99 11.13 -15.02
C LEU A 46 -6.16 9.92 -15.94
N ALA A 47 -6.17 8.70 -15.38
CA ALA A 47 -6.35 7.47 -16.13
C ALA A 47 -7.70 7.44 -16.86
N ILE A 48 -8.79 7.90 -16.23
CA ILE A 48 -10.12 8.02 -16.84
C ILE A 48 -10.12 9.05 -17.97
N ILE A 49 -9.54 10.24 -17.74
CA ILE A 49 -9.51 11.30 -18.75
C ILE A 49 -8.73 10.85 -19.99
N VAL A 50 -7.58 10.21 -19.79
CA VAL A 50 -6.75 9.74 -20.91
C VAL A 50 -7.45 8.59 -21.63
N SER A 51 -8.04 7.62 -20.91
CA SER A 51 -8.70 6.46 -21.53
C SER A 51 -9.94 6.82 -22.34
N GLN A 52 -10.61 7.93 -22.02
CA GLN A 52 -11.75 8.44 -22.79
C GLN A 52 -11.35 9.20 -24.07
N LYS A 53 -10.08 9.59 -24.21
CA LYS A 53 -9.57 10.37 -25.35
C LYS A 53 -8.92 9.50 -26.44
N VAL A 54 -8.78 8.19 -26.21
CA VAL A 54 -8.24 7.22 -27.18
C VAL A 54 -9.35 6.35 -27.80
N PRO A 55 -9.08 5.72 -28.96
CA PRO A 55 -9.98 4.74 -29.56
C PRO A 55 -10.34 3.62 -28.57
N SER A 56 -11.55 3.05 -28.70
CA SER A 56 -12.07 2.09 -27.71
C SER A 56 -11.18 0.86 -27.54
N GLU A 57 -10.47 0.42 -28.58
CA GLU A 57 -9.57 -0.73 -28.51
C GLU A 57 -8.37 -0.48 -27.59
N TRP A 58 -7.96 0.78 -27.42
CA TRP A 58 -6.79 1.18 -26.62
C TRP A 58 -7.15 1.77 -25.25
N SER A 59 -8.44 2.04 -25.01
CA SER A 59 -8.92 2.70 -23.79
C SER A 59 -8.48 1.97 -22.52
N GLY A 60 -8.67 0.64 -22.46
CA GLY A 60 -8.27 -0.17 -21.30
C GLY A 60 -6.76 -0.21 -21.09
N PHE A 61 -5.98 -0.30 -22.17
CA PHE A 61 -4.52 -0.28 -22.09
C PHE A 61 -3.99 1.05 -21.56
N MET A 62 -4.51 2.17 -22.08
CA MET A 62 -4.12 3.51 -21.63
C MET A 62 -4.51 3.78 -20.19
N PHE A 63 -5.69 3.32 -19.75
CA PHE A 63 -6.08 3.38 -18.35
C PHE A 63 -5.05 2.65 -17.46
N ALA A 64 -4.72 1.40 -17.82
CA ALA A 64 -3.80 0.58 -17.06
C ALA A 64 -2.35 1.12 -17.05
N ALA A 65 -1.93 1.79 -18.13
CA ALA A 65 -0.60 2.38 -18.23
C ALA A 65 -0.47 3.68 -17.42
N VAL A 66 -1.54 4.46 -17.30
CA VAL A 66 -1.54 5.78 -16.65
C VAL A 66 -1.83 5.68 -15.15
N PHE A 67 -2.65 4.72 -14.71
CA PHE A 67 -3.01 4.53 -13.30
C PHE A 67 -1.79 4.39 -12.36
N PRO A 68 -0.71 3.66 -12.70
CA PRO A 68 0.48 3.55 -11.86
C PRO A 68 1.17 4.87 -11.51
N LEU A 69 0.92 5.95 -12.26
CA LEU A 69 1.45 7.28 -11.92
C LEU A 69 0.93 7.77 -10.56
N GLY A 70 -0.32 7.42 -10.19
CA GLY A 70 -0.86 7.70 -8.85
C GLY A 70 -0.12 6.95 -7.75
N LEU A 71 0.29 5.71 -8.00
CA LEU A 71 1.07 4.89 -7.06
C LEU A 71 2.51 5.40 -6.92
N ILE A 72 3.12 5.88 -8.00
CA ILE A 72 4.47 6.46 -7.97
C ILE A 72 4.48 7.75 -7.14
N GLY A 73 3.43 8.58 -7.23
CA GLY A 73 3.28 9.79 -6.41
C GLY A 73 3.32 9.50 -4.90
N ILE A 74 2.69 8.39 -4.49
CA ILE A 74 2.70 7.91 -3.08
C ILE A 74 4.11 7.55 -2.61
N ILE A 75 4.91 6.93 -3.48
CA ILE A 75 6.27 6.49 -3.16
C ILE A 75 7.21 7.70 -3.04
N ILE A 76 7.11 8.66 -3.96
CA ILE A 76 8.00 9.84 -4.02
C ILE A 76 7.79 10.79 -2.83
N MET A 77 6.55 10.96 -2.36
CA MET A 77 6.22 11.82 -1.22
C MET A 77 6.59 11.25 0.17
N GLY A 78 7.29 10.10 0.21
CA GLY A 78 7.78 9.52 1.46
C GLY A 78 6.90 8.42 2.06
N GLY A 79 6.08 7.76 1.23
CA GLY A 79 5.30 6.59 1.65
C GLY A 79 4.01 7.00 2.33
N ALA A 80 3.01 7.37 1.52
CA ALA A 80 1.64 7.44 2.01
C ALA A 80 1.15 6.02 2.37
N ASP A 81 0.51 5.87 3.54
CA ASP A 81 0.11 4.57 4.06
C ASP A 81 -1.19 4.12 3.40
N LEU A 82 -1.04 3.37 2.30
CA LEU A 82 -2.17 2.79 1.60
C LEU A 82 -2.57 1.46 2.26
N PHE A 83 -3.86 1.33 2.57
CA PHE A 83 -4.44 0.14 3.21
C PHE A 83 -4.06 -1.19 2.52
N THR A 84 -3.93 -1.19 1.19
CA THR A 84 -3.53 -2.39 0.44
C THR A 84 -2.11 -2.84 0.75
N GLY A 85 -1.19 -1.90 1.01
CA GLY A 85 0.17 -2.20 1.47
C GLY A 85 0.20 -2.72 2.90
N ASP A 86 -0.66 -2.21 3.77
CA ASP A 86 -0.78 -2.65 5.16
C ASP A 86 -1.27 -4.09 5.24
N CYS A 87 -2.24 -4.44 4.40
CA CYS A 87 -2.72 -5.82 4.23
C CYS A 87 -1.62 -6.78 3.76
N MET A 88 -0.57 -6.30 3.08
CA MET A 88 0.56 -7.13 2.67
C MET A 88 1.56 -7.34 3.81
N ILE A 89 1.95 -6.26 4.50
CA ILE A 89 3.10 -6.32 5.42
C ILE A 89 2.71 -6.71 6.86
N THR A 90 1.50 -6.39 7.30
CA THR A 90 1.08 -6.63 8.70
C THR A 90 0.73 -8.10 8.99
N PRO A 91 0.11 -8.89 8.09
CA PRO A 91 -0.01 -10.34 8.29
C PRO A 91 1.34 -11.05 8.28
N MET A 92 2.30 -10.53 7.51
CA MET A 92 3.64 -11.09 7.46
C MET A 92 4.38 -10.90 8.79
N ALA A 93 4.24 -9.71 9.40
CA ALA A 93 4.75 -9.43 10.74
C ALA A 93 4.06 -10.29 11.82
N GLN A 94 2.77 -10.61 11.64
CA GLN A 94 2.04 -11.55 12.50
C GLN A 94 2.55 -12.99 12.32
N TYR A 95 2.80 -13.43 11.09
CA TYR A 95 3.32 -14.77 10.78
C TYR A 95 4.72 -15.00 11.37
N THR A 96 5.56 -13.97 11.36
CA THR A 96 6.88 -13.97 12.02
C THR A 96 6.81 -13.69 13.53
N LYS A 97 5.62 -13.58 14.12
CA LYS A 97 5.35 -13.32 15.55
C LYS A 97 5.95 -12.02 16.08
N LYS A 98 6.26 -11.05 15.21
CA LYS A 98 6.74 -9.70 15.61
C LYS A 98 5.60 -8.80 16.08
N VAL A 99 4.35 -9.09 15.69
CA VAL A 99 3.15 -8.29 16.00
C VAL A 99 2.01 -9.21 16.45
N LYS A 100 1.19 -8.77 17.41
CA LYS A 100 0.00 -9.51 17.85
C LYS A 100 -1.15 -9.32 16.86
N ALA A 101 -2.01 -10.34 16.71
CA ALA A 101 -3.20 -10.26 15.84
C ALA A 101 -4.08 -9.02 16.15
N ASN A 102 -4.25 -8.68 17.43
CA ASN A 102 -5.03 -7.51 17.85
C ASN A 102 -4.42 -6.17 17.37
N GLU A 103 -3.10 -6.09 17.23
CA GLU A 103 -2.41 -4.89 16.74
C GLU A 103 -2.57 -4.75 15.22
N THR A 104 -2.57 -5.85 14.49
CA THR A 104 -2.89 -5.90 13.05
C THR A 104 -4.30 -5.41 12.77
N TYR A 105 -5.31 -5.92 13.49
CA TYR A 105 -6.69 -5.48 13.31
C TYR A 105 -6.89 -4.02 13.67
N ARG A 106 -6.28 -3.55 14.78
CA ARG A 106 -6.31 -2.13 15.13
C ARG A 106 -5.73 -1.28 14.00
N ASN A 107 -4.56 -1.65 13.47
CA ASN A 107 -3.94 -0.91 12.37
C ASN A 107 -4.86 -0.82 11.14
N TRP A 108 -5.52 -1.91 10.76
CA TRP A 108 -6.46 -1.92 9.64
C TRP A 108 -7.67 -1.03 9.86
N PHE A 109 -8.27 -1.08 11.05
CA PHE A 109 -9.37 -0.18 11.40
C PHE A 109 -8.93 1.29 11.37
N LEU A 110 -7.70 1.61 11.79
CA LEU A 110 -7.15 2.96 11.75
C LEU A 110 -6.74 3.41 10.34
N ALA A 111 -6.46 2.48 9.43
CA ALA A 111 -6.12 2.77 8.04
C ALA A 111 -7.36 2.88 7.12
N LEU A 112 -8.49 2.30 7.53
CA LEU A 112 -9.79 2.38 6.86
C LEU A 112 -10.66 3.54 7.35
N GLY A 113 -10.44 4.00 8.59
CA GLY A 113 -11.22 5.03 9.26
C GLY A 113 -10.76 6.45 9.00
#